data_AF-A0A2J8TGC1-F1
#
_entry.id   AF-A0A2J8TGC1-F1
#
_cell.length_a   1.000
_cell.length_b   1.000
_cell.length_c   1.000
_cell.angle_alpha   90.00
_cell.angle_beta   90.00
_cell.angle_gamma   90.00
#
_symmetry.space_group_name_H-M   'P 1'
#
loop_
_entity.id
_entity.type
_entity.pdbx_description
1 polymer ?
#
loop_
_entity_poly.entity_id
_entity_poly.type
_entity_poly.pdbx_seq_one_letter_code
_entity_poly.pdbx_strand_id
1 'polypeptide(L)'
;GSVTESLAPQALNDSMINETARDAARVQVASTLSVLVGLFQVGLGLIHFGFVVTYLSEPLVRGYTTAAAVQVFVSQLKYVFGLHLSSHSGPLSLIYTVLEVCRKLPQSKLIGATGISYGMGLKHRFEVDVVGNIPAGLVPPVAPNTQLFSKLVGSAFTIAVVGFAIAISLGKIFALRHGYRVDSNQELVALGLSNLIGGIFQCFPVSCSMSRSLVQESTGGNSQVAGAISSLFILLIIVKLGELFHDLPKAVLAAIIIVNLKGMLRQLSDVRSLWKANRADLLIWLVTFTATILLNLDLGLVV
;
A
#
# COMPACT_ATOMS: atom_id res chain seq x y z
N GLY A 1 -4.27 -4.96 1.54
CA GLY A 1 -5.50 -4.81 0.75
C GLY A 1 -6.01 -6.18 0.39
N SER A 2 -5.64 -6.67 -0.81
CA SER A 2 -6.17 -7.94 -1.34
C SER A 2 -5.96 -9.15 -0.42
N VAL A 3 -4.75 -9.37 0.14
CA VAL A 3 -4.48 -10.54 1.01
C VAL A 3 -5.28 -10.49 2.32
N THR A 4 -5.34 -9.31 2.96
CA THR A 4 -6.13 -9.10 4.19
C THR A 4 -7.63 -9.19 3.94
N GLU A 5 -8.08 -8.77 2.76
CA GLU A 5 -9.50 -8.85 2.35
C GLU A 5 -9.90 -10.28 1.93
N SER A 6 -8.96 -11.05 1.35
CA SER A 6 -9.17 -12.43 0.91
C SER A 6 -9.21 -13.43 2.07
N LEU A 7 -8.37 -13.23 3.09
CA LEU A 7 -8.25 -14.15 4.23
C LEU A 7 -9.19 -13.82 5.39
N ALA A 8 -9.80 -12.63 5.39
CA ALA A 8 -10.80 -12.28 6.40
C ALA A 8 -12.16 -12.89 6.03
N PRO A 9 -12.93 -13.45 6.99
CA PRO A 9 -14.25 -14.00 6.72
C PRO A 9 -15.17 -12.92 6.13
N GLN A 10 -15.83 -13.24 5.01
CA GLN A 10 -16.90 -12.42 4.45
C GLN A 10 -18.12 -12.52 5.36
N ALA A 11 -18.74 -11.38 5.68
CA ALA A 11 -19.88 -11.34 6.58
C ALA A 11 -21.04 -12.16 5.99
N LEU A 12 -21.30 -13.32 6.57
CA LEU A 12 -22.51 -14.10 6.32
C LEU A 12 -23.59 -13.51 7.25
N ASN A 13 -24.61 -12.88 6.65
CA ASN A 13 -25.85 -12.37 7.25
C ASN A 13 -25.93 -12.41 8.80
N ASP A 14 -25.37 -11.39 9.46
CA ASP A 14 -25.95 -10.81 10.69
C ASP A 14 -25.25 -9.47 10.99
N SER A 15 -26.04 -8.43 11.29
CA SER A 15 -25.64 -7.03 11.26
C SER A 15 -24.96 -6.56 12.56
N MET A 16 -23.91 -5.74 12.41
CA MET A 16 -23.08 -5.07 13.43
C MET A 16 -22.06 -5.90 14.21
N ILE A 17 -22.38 -7.08 14.76
CA ILE A 17 -21.37 -7.90 15.49
C ILE A 17 -20.30 -8.47 14.54
N ASN A 18 -20.68 -8.71 13.29
CA ASN A 18 -19.75 -9.24 12.28
C ASN A 18 -18.73 -8.22 11.75
N GLU A 19 -18.99 -6.91 11.84
CA GLU A 19 -18.08 -5.91 11.26
C GLU A 19 -16.84 -5.68 12.12
N THR A 20 -17.03 -5.52 13.43
CA THR A 20 -15.94 -5.35 14.40
C THR A 20 -15.08 -6.61 14.47
N ALA A 21 -15.69 -7.79 14.46
CA ALA A 21 -14.98 -9.07 14.41
C ALA A 21 -14.20 -9.25 13.11
N ARG A 22 -14.77 -8.85 11.96
CA ARG A 22 -14.09 -8.87 10.66
C ARG A 22 -12.89 -7.94 10.63
N ASP A 23 -13.03 -6.72 11.15
CA ASP A 23 -11.94 -5.74 11.15
C ASP A 23 -10.83 -6.16 12.12
N ALA A 24 -11.17 -6.73 13.28
CA ALA A 24 -10.19 -7.34 14.18
C ALA A 24 -9.42 -8.49 13.50
N ALA A 25 -10.11 -9.37 12.76
CA ALA A 25 -9.46 -10.44 12.00
C ALA A 25 -8.52 -9.90 10.90
N ARG A 26 -8.93 -8.83 10.19
CA ARG A 26 -8.08 -8.17 9.18
C ARG A 26 -6.82 -7.58 9.80
N VAL A 27 -6.96 -6.93 10.95
CA VAL A 27 -5.82 -6.38 11.71
C VAL A 27 -4.89 -7.51 12.16
N GLN A 28 -5.42 -8.64 12.63
CA GLN A 28 -4.62 -9.79 13.02
C GLN A 28 -3.86 -10.43 11.83
N VAL A 29 -4.49 -10.53 10.66
CA VAL A 29 -3.81 -11.01 9.44
C VAL A 29 -2.70 -10.04 9.03
N ALA A 30 -2.97 -8.73 9.05
CA ALA A 30 -2.01 -7.69 8.70
C ALA A 30 -0.80 -7.66 9.65
N SER A 31 -1.05 -7.76 10.95
CA SER A 31 -0.01 -7.76 11.99
C SER A 31 0.88 -9.00 11.88
N THR A 32 0.26 -10.18 11.70
CA THR A 32 0.97 -11.45 11.49
C THR A 32 1.83 -11.40 10.23
N LEU A 33 1.28 -10.85 9.13
CA LEU A 33 2.03 -10.63 7.90
C LEU A 33 3.22 -9.69 8.11
N SER A 34 3.03 -8.58 8.85
CA SER A 34 4.08 -7.61 9.16
C SER A 34 5.23 -8.23 9.96
N VAL A 35 4.92 -9.03 10.98
CA VAL A 35 5.93 -9.77 11.75
C VAL A 35 6.70 -10.74 10.84
N LEU A 36 5.99 -11.49 9.98
CA LEU A 36 6.63 -12.46 9.08
C LEU A 36 7.53 -11.78 8.04
N VAL A 37 7.10 -10.64 7.48
CA VAL A 37 7.93 -9.77 6.61
C VAL A 37 9.18 -9.32 7.36
N GLY A 38 9.02 -8.85 8.61
CA GLY A 38 10.13 -8.42 9.46
C GLY A 38 11.14 -9.54 9.73
N LEU A 39 10.66 -10.76 10.03
CA LEU A 39 11.51 -11.94 10.22
C LEU A 39 12.30 -12.29 8.96
N PHE A 40 11.67 -12.26 7.78
CA PHE A 40 12.38 -12.47 6.51
C PHE A 40 13.44 -11.40 6.28
N GLN A 41 13.13 -10.13 6.49
CA GLN A 41 14.07 -9.03 6.30
C GLN A 41 15.26 -9.11 7.26
N VAL A 42 15.02 -9.33 8.56
CA VAL A 42 16.10 -9.51 9.54
C VAL A 42 16.93 -10.75 9.19
N GLY A 43 16.30 -11.88 8.88
CA GLY A 43 16.99 -13.11 8.51
C GLY A 43 17.89 -12.92 7.28
N LEU A 44 17.35 -12.34 6.21
CA LEU A 44 18.09 -12.02 4.98
C LEU A 44 19.23 -11.01 5.23
N GLY A 45 19.03 -10.04 6.13
CA GLY A 45 20.05 -9.08 6.51
C GLY A 45 21.22 -9.70 7.29
N LEU A 46 20.92 -10.60 8.23
CA LEU A 46 21.95 -11.28 9.04
C LEU A 46 22.83 -12.22 8.21
N ILE A 47 22.26 -12.90 7.21
CA ILE A 47 23.02 -13.73 6.26
C ILE A 47 23.72 -12.91 5.15
N HIS A 48 23.68 -11.57 5.24
CA HIS A 48 24.25 -10.63 4.27
C HIS A 48 23.68 -10.76 2.84
N PHE A 49 22.41 -11.16 2.71
CA PHE A 49 21.71 -11.30 1.44
C PHE A 49 21.24 -9.97 0.83
N GLY A 50 21.45 -8.84 1.53
CA GLY A 50 21.08 -7.52 1.03
C GLY A 50 21.73 -7.17 -0.30
N PHE A 51 22.93 -7.71 -0.56
CA PHE A 51 23.61 -7.60 -1.85
C PHE A 51 22.82 -8.24 -3.00
N VAL A 52 22.25 -9.43 -2.80
CA VAL A 52 21.52 -10.14 -3.87
C VAL A 52 20.25 -9.40 -4.24
N VAL A 53 19.52 -8.85 -3.26
CA VAL A 53 18.31 -8.08 -3.55
C VAL A 53 18.62 -6.75 -4.24
N THR A 54 19.85 -6.22 -4.09
CA THR A 54 20.29 -5.07 -4.90
C THR A 54 20.55 -5.37 -6.38
N TYR A 55 20.56 -6.65 -6.79
CA TYR A 55 20.64 -7.05 -8.20
C TYR A 55 19.28 -7.19 -8.88
N LEU A 56 18.16 -7.00 -8.16
CA LEU A 56 16.88 -6.83 -8.84
C LEU A 56 17.00 -5.64 -9.80
N SER A 57 16.71 -5.89 -11.07
CA SER A 57 16.89 -4.88 -12.09
C SER A 57 15.95 -3.70 -11.82
N GLU A 58 16.44 -2.47 -11.97
CA GLU A 58 15.58 -1.28 -11.82
C GLU A 58 14.31 -1.33 -12.69
N PRO A 59 14.34 -1.84 -13.94
CA PRO A 59 13.15 -2.03 -14.75
C PRO A 59 12.12 -2.96 -14.12
N LEU A 60 12.54 -4.02 -13.43
CA LEU A 60 11.63 -4.94 -12.72
C LEU A 60 10.91 -4.21 -11.58
N VAL A 61 11.65 -3.51 -10.70
CA VAL A 61 11.05 -2.79 -9.56
C VAL A 61 10.10 -1.69 -10.04
N ARG A 62 10.46 -0.95 -11.10
CA ARG A 62 9.61 0.09 -11.71
C ARG A 62 8.36 -0.51 -12.36
N GLY A 63 8.50 -1.60 -13.10
CA GLY A 63 7.36 -2.31 -13.71
C GLY A 63 6.37 -2.80 -12.67
N TYR A 64 6.88 -3.46 -11.62
CA TYR A 64 6.08 -3.97 -10.50
C TYR A 64 5.36 -2.83 -9.76
N THR A 65 6.07 -1.77 -9.37
CA THR A 65 5.49 -0.66 -8.60
C THR A 65 4.48 0.14 -9.43
N THR A 66 4.69 0.28 -10.74
CA THR A 66 3.73 0.91 -11.65
C THR A 66 2.45 0.08 -11.76
N ALA A 67 2.56 -1.24 -11.90
CA ALA A 67 1.41 -2.15 -11.93
C ALA A 67 0.63 -2.11 -10.61
N ALA A 68 1.33 -2.13 -9.47
CA ALA A 68 0.73 -1.97 -8.15
C ALA A 68 -0.01 -0.63 -8.01
N ALA A 69 0.59 0.46 -8.50
CA ALA A 69 -0.05 1.78 -8.49
C ALA A 69 -1.33 1.82 -9.34
N VAL A 70 -1.36 1.16 -10.50
CA VAL A 70 -2.57 1.04 -11.32
C VAL A 70 -3.65 0.23 -10.58
N GLN A 71 -3.29 -0.87 -9.93
CA GLN A 71 -4.23 -1.66 -9.11
C GLN A 71 -4.82 -0.86 -7.94
N VAL A 72 -3.98 -0.11 -7.21
CA VAL A 72 -4.45 0.74 -6.12
C VAL A 72 -5.34 1.85 -6.67
N PHE A 73 -4.95 2.51 -7.77
CA PHE A 73 -5.76 3.56 -8.40
C PHE A 73 -7.17 3.06 -8.74
N VAL A 74 -7.29 1.92 -9.44
CA VAL A 74 -8.59 1.29 -9.76
C VAL A 74 -9.38 0.99 -8.48
N SER A 75 -8.71 0.47 -7.45
CA SER A 75 -9.35 0.14 -6.18
C SER A 75 -9.83 1.37 -5.40
N GLN A 76 -9.23 2.55 -5.61
CA GLN A 76 -9.66 3.81 -4.99
C GLN A 76 -10.86 4.45 -5.69
N LEU A 77 -11.10 4.16 -6.98
CA LEU A 77 -12.23 4.73 -7.72
C LEU A 77 -13.58 4.42 -7.06
N LYS A 78 -13.72 3.28 -6.40
CA LYS A 78 -14.94 2.91 -5.67
C LYS A 78 -15.29 3.92 -4.58
N TYR A 79 -14.30 4.46 -3.86
CA TYR A 79 -14.52 5.45 -2.82
C TYR A 79 -14.72 6.86 -3.38
N VAL A 80 -14.06 7.19 -4.50
CA VAL A 80 -14.27 8.49 -5.18
C VAL A 80 -15.70 8.60 -5.73
N PHE A 81 -16.23 7.51 -6.29
CA PHE A 81 -17.57 7.47 -6.87
C PHE A 81 -18.67 6.99 -5.90
N GLY A 82 -18.33 6.67 -4.65
CA GLY A 82 -19.29 6.17 -3.65
C GLY A 82 -19.92 4.82 -4.02
N LEU A 83 -19.20 3.97 -4.77
CA LEU A 83 -19.66 2.68 -5.23
C LEU A 83 -19.38 1.58 -4.19
N HIS A 84 -20.44 0.87 -3.80
CA HIS A 84 -20.31 -0.39 -3.06
C HIS A 84 -20.00 -1.53 -4.06
N LEU A 85 -18.76 -2.01 -4.04
CA LEU A 85 -18.27 -3.10 -4.88
C LEU A 85 -17.93 -4.32 -4.03
N SER A 86 -18.23 -5.51 -4.55
CA SER A 86 -17.77 -6.76 -3.96
C SER A 86 -16.26 -6.87 -4.18
N SER A 87 -15.50 -7.16 -3.12
CA SER A 87 -14.06 -7.31 -3.24
C SER A 87 -13.75 -8.65 -3.89
N HIS A 88 -13.23 -8.62 -5.12
CA HIS A 88 -12.82 -9.81 -5.85
C HIS A 88 -11.33 -10.08 -5.57
N SER A 89 -11.02 -11.25 -5.04
CA SER A 89 -9.64 -11.72 -4.81
C SER A 89 -9.32 -12.87 -5.77
N GLY A 90 -8.20 -12.81 -6.49
CA GLY A 90 -7.79 -13.85 -7.44
C GLY A 90 -7.07 -13.31 -8.67
N PRO A 91 -6.44 -14.16 -9.51
CA PRO A 91 -5.85 -13.72 -10.78
C PRO A 91 -6.93 -13.06 -11.65
N LEU A 92 -6.57 -11.99 -12.37
CA LEU A 92 -7.46 -11.12 -13.14
C LEU A 92 -8.44 -10.28 -12.30
N SER A 93 -8.27 -10.21 -10.97
CA SER A 93 -9.09 -9.38 -10.06
C SER A 93 -9.24 -7.93 -10.53
N LEU A 94 -8.17 -7.34 -11.08
CA LEU A 94 -8.20 -5.99 -11.62
C LEU A 94 -9.19 -5.87 -12.78
N ILE A 95 -9.22 -6.82 -13.71
CA ILE A 95 -10.12 -6.78 -14.87
C ILE A 95 -11.56 -6.88 -14.39
N TYR A 96 -11.87 -7.80 -13.48
CA TYR A 96 -13.21 -7.90 -12.89
C TYR A 96 -13.61 -6.62 -12.16
N THR A 97 -12.69 -6.02 -11.40
CA THR A 97 -12.94 -4.76 -10.70
C THR A 97 -13.20 -3.62 -11.68
N VAL A 98 -12.40 -3.49 -12.75
CA VAL A 98 -12.60 -2.47 -13.79
C VAL A 98 -13.93 -2.68 -14.51
N LEU A 99 -14.27 -3.91 -14.88
CA LEU A 99 -15.55 -4.23 -15.52
C LEU A 99 -16.74 -3.90 -14.60
N GLU A 100 -16.66 -4.24 -13.31
CA GLU A 100 -17.72 -3.92 -12.35
C GLU A 100 -17.83 -2.41 -12.12
N VAL A 101 -16.71 -1.69 -12.04
CA VAL A 101 -16.65 -0.22 -11.98
C VAL A 101 -17.30 0.36 -13.23
N CYS A 102 -16.91 -0.06 -14.43
CA CYS A 102 -17.48 0.43 -15.69
C CYS A 102 -18.98 0.13 -15.80
N ARG A 103 -19.45 -1.02 -15.30
CA ARG A 103 -20.87 -1.39 -15.32
C ARG A 103 -21.70 -0.59 -14.32
N LYS A 104 -21.16 -0.31 -13.12
CA LYS A 104 -21.85 0.43 -12.06
C LYS A 104 -21.65 1.95 -12.14
N LEU A 105 -20.66 2.46 -12.87
CA LEU A 105 -20.44 3.89 -13.09
C LEU A 105 -21.69 4.61 -13.60
N PRO A 106 -22.36 4.14 -14.68
CA PRO A 106 -23.57 4.79 -15.19
C PRO A 106 -24.77 4.67 -14.24
N GLN A 107 -24.73 3.75 -13.28
CA GLN A 107 -25.75 3.57 -12.24
C GLN A 107 -25.35 4.22 -10.91
N SER A 108 -24.21 4.92 -10.85
CA SER A 108 -23.71 5.50 -9.61
C SER A 108 -24.64 6.60 -9.12
N LYS A 109 -25.05 6.49 -7.84
CA LYS A 109 -25.89 7.47 -7.17
C LYS A 109 -25.30 8.89 -7.26
N LEU A 110 -23.98 9.02 -7.37
CA LEU A 110 -23.29 10.29 -7.45
C LEU A 110 -23.62 11.08 -8.73
N ILE A 111 -23.57 10.46 -9.91
CA ILE A 111 -23.87 11.15 -11.19
C ILE A 111 -25.35 11.54 -11.25
N GLY A 112 -26.23 10.63 -10.81
CA GLY A 112 -27.66 10.90 -10.69
C GLY A 112 -27.96 12.03 -9.69
N ALA A 113 -27.33 12.02 -8.52
CA ALA A 113 -27.56 13.01 -7.48
C ALA A 113 -26.94 14.37 -7.81
N THR A 114 -25.79 14.44 -8.49
CA THR A 114 -25.22 15.70 -9.00
C THR A 114 -26.08 16.29 -10.12
N GLY A 115 -26.59 15.46 -11.04
CA GLY A 115 -27.51 15.90 -12.10
C GLY A 115 -28.86 16.40 -11.55
N ILE A 116 -29.45 15.69 -10.58
CA ILE A 116 -30.71 16.04 -9.95
C ILE A 116 -30.56 17.25 -9.00
N SER A 117 -29.46 17.33 -8.23
CA SER A 117 -29.17 18.49 -7.36
C SER A 117 -28.91 19.76 -8.17
N TYR A 118 -28.20 19.67 -9.31
CA TYR A 118 -28.01 20.78 -10.23
C TYR A 118 -29.32 21.22 -10.90
N GLY A 119 -30.19 20.27 -11.27
CA GLY A 119 -31.48 20.56 -11.91
C GLY A 119 -32.60 21.06 -10.98
N MET A 120 -32.57 20.68 -9.70
CA MET A 120 -33.67 20.99 -8.74
C MET A 120 -33.25 21.90 -7.58
N GLY A 121 -31.98 22.32 -7.48
CA GLY A 121 -31.52 23.19 -6.39
C GLY A 121 -31.64 22.58 -4.98
N LEU A 122 -31.69 21.24 -4.88
CA LEU A 122 -31.85 20.54 -3.60
C LEU A 122 -30.53 20.57 -2.80
N LYS A 123 -30.56 21.31 -1.68
CA LYS A 123 -29.50 21.41 -0.67
C LYS A 123 -29.71 20.33 0.43
N HIS A 124 -29.86 19.06 0.06
CA HIS A 124 -30.09 17.98 1.03
C HIS A 124 -28.86 17.08 1.24
N ARG A 125 -28.76 16.55 2.47
CA ARG A 125 -27.71 15.70 3.05
C ARG A 125 -27.43 14.49 2.16
N PHE A 126 -26.22 14.40 1.62
CA PHE A 126 -25.73 13.22 0.90
C PHE A 126 -25.25 12.19 1.93
N GLU A 127 -25.73 10.95 1.85
CA GLU A 127 -25.17 9.81 2.59
C GLU A 127 -23.81 9.44 1.98
N VAL A 128 -22.76 10.12 2.42
CA VAL A 128 -21.37 9.84 2.03
C VAL A 128 -20.77 8.88 3.05
N ASP A 129 -20.08 7.84 2.57
CA ASP A 129 -19.36 6.94 3.46
C ASP A 129 -18.25 7.70 4.20
N VAL A 130 -18.38 7.78 5.52
CA VAL A 130 -17.37 8.35 6.42
C VAL A 130 -16.51 7.25 7.05
N VAL A 131 -15.36 7.64 7.60
CA VAL A 131 -14.42 6.72 8.27
C VAL A 131 -15.10 6.02 9.46
N GLY A 132 -15.90 6.76 10.24
CA GLY A 132 -16.58 6.23 11.42
C GLY A 132 -15.65 6.19 12.63
N ASN A 133 -15.95 5.30 13.58
CA ASN A 133 -15.29 5.31 14.88
C ASN A 133 -13.87 4.74 14.81
N ILE A 134 -12.88 5.55 15.23
CA ILE A 134 -11.48 5.14 15.33
C ILE A 134 -11.17 4.89 16.82
N PRO A 135 -10.65 3.71 17.20
CA PRO A 135 -10.28 3.45 18.59
C PRO A 135 -9.22 4.46 19.03
N ALA A 136 -9.56 5.29 20.02
CA ALA A 136 -8.64 6.28 20.56
C ALA A 136 -7.60 5.61 21.49
N GLY A 137 -6.37 6.08 21.42
CA GLY A 137 -5.28 5.62 22.29
C GLY A 137 -4.39 4.54 21.68
N LEU A 138 -3.44 4.08 22.48
CA LEU A 138 -2.48 3.06 22.07
C LEU A 138 -3.10 1.67 22.19
N VAL A 139 -2.91 0.87 21.15
CA VAL A 139 -3.36 -0.52 21.13
C VAL A 139 -2.29 -1.40 21.79
N PRO A 140 -2.66 -2.32 22.71
CA PRO A 140 -1.68 -3.18 23.36
C PRO A 140 -1.00 -4.13 22.35
N PRO A 141 0.23 -4.57 22.65
CA PRO A 141 0.95 -5.52 21.81
C PRO A 141 0.20 -6.86 21.77
N VAL A 142 0.10 -7.45 20.57
CA VAL A 142 -0.56 -8.74 20.34
C VAL A 142 0.39 -9.69 19.64
N ALA A 143 0.45 -10.93 20.12
CA ALA A 143 1.27 -11.96 19.51
C ALA A 143 0.72 -12.34 18.12
N PRO A 144 1.60 -12.56 17.12
CA PRO A 144 1.20 -12.97 15.78
C PRO A 144 0.58 -14.36 15.80
N ASN A 145 -0.42 -14.60 14.94
CA ASN A 145 -1.04 -15.91 14.84
C ASN A 145 -0.19 -16.84 13.97
N THR A 146 0.53 -17.77 14.61
CA THR A 146 1.44 -18.71 13.94
C THR A 146 0.73 -19.66 12.97
N GLN A 147 -0.57 -19.91 13.15
CA GLN A 147 -1.34 -20.77 12.24
C GLN A 147 -1.49 -20.16 10.83
N LEU A 148 -1.40 -18.83 10.72
CA LEU A 148 -1.47 -18.13 9.45
C LEU A 148 -0.14 -18.06 8.71
N PHE A 149 0.98 -18.42 9.35
CA PHE A 149 2.31 -18.30 8.74
C PHE A 149 2.41 -19.10 7.43
N SER A 150 1.91 -20.33 7.41
CA SER A 150 1.94 -21.17 6.20
C SER A 150 1.15 -20.58 5.04
N LYS A 151 0.05 -19.87 5.32
CA LYS A 151 -0.77 -19.20 4.31
C LYS A 151 -0.16 -17.87 3.82
N LEU A 152 0.62 -17.21 4.67
CA LEU A 152 1.16 -15.87 4.41
C LEU A 152 2.61 -15.87 3.93
N VAL A 153 3.30 -17.01 3.98
CA VAL A 153 4.75 -17.12 3.70
C VAL A 153 5.14 -16.55 2.34
N GLY A 154 4.37 -16.84 1.29
CA GLY A 154 4.64 -16.36 -0.07
C GLY A 154 4.51 -14.84 -0.17
N SER A 155 3.36 -14.30 0.24
CA SER A 155 3.12 -12.85 0.23
C SER A 155 4.11 -12.11 1.13
N ALA A 156 4.48 -12.68 2.29
CA ALA A 156 5.46 -12.09 3.19
C ALA A 156 6.85 -11.99 2.56
N PHE A 157 7.29 -13.03 1.85
CA PHE A 157 8.56 -13.03 1.13
C PHE A 157 8.57 -11.98 0.01
N THR A 158 7.51 -11.94 -0.82
CA THR A 158 7.35 -10.94 -1.88
C THR A 158 7.40 -9.51 -1.33
N ILE A 159 6.65 -9.23 -0.26
CA ILE A 159 6.63 -7.90 0.38
C ILE A 159 8.00 -7.57 0.99
N ALA A 160 8.69 -8.53 1.59
CA ALA A 160 10.03 -8.34 2.16
C ALA A 160 11.05 -7.92 1.09
N VAL A 161 11.09 -8.65 -0.03
CA VAL A 161 12.02 -8.42 -1.14
C VAL A 161 11.71 -7.09 -1.84
N VAL A 162 10.46 -6.87 -2.25
CA VAL A 162 10.08 -5.63 -2.95
C VAL A 162 10.20 -4.42 -2.04
N GLY A 163 9.74 -4.54 -0.78
CA GLY A 163 9.82 -3.47 0.21
C GLY A 163 11.26 -3.03 0.46
N PHE A 164 12.19 -3.99 0.51
CA PHE A 164 13.61 -3.68 0.62
C PHE A 164 14.19 -3.11 -0.69
N ALA A 165 13.85 -3.68 -1.85
CA ALA A 165 14.31 -3.20 -3.15
C ALA A 165 13.97 -1.71 -3.37
N ILE A 166 12.74 -1.30 -3.02
CA ILE A 166 12.32 0.11 -3.11
C ILE A 166 13.12 0.97 -2.11
N ALA A 167 13.31 0.50 -0.88
CA ALA A 167 14.07 1.21 0.14
C ALA A 167 15.53 1.44 -0.28
N ILE A 168 16.22 0.40 -0.76
CA ILE A 168 17.61 0.51 -1.18
C ILE A 168 17.78 1.32 -2.47
N SER A 169 16.82 1.23 -3.41
CA SER A 169 16.80 2.09 -4.60
C SER A 169 16.72 3.57 -4.21
N LEU A 170 15.83 3.94 -3.29
CA LEU A 170 15.74 5.32 -2.80
C LEU A 170 17.00 5.74 -2.04
N GLY A 171 17.51 4.87 -1.17
CA GLY A 171 18.75 5.12 -0.43
C GLY A 171 19.93 5.41 -1.37
N LYS A 172 20.10 4.61 -2.44
CA LYS A 172 21.14 4.81 -3.46
C LYS A 172 20.97 6.13 -4.24
N ILE A 173 19.73 6.54 -4.54
CA ILE A 173 19.47 7.84 -5.20
C ILE A 173 20.00 9.00 -4.33
N PHE A 174 19.69 9.00 -3.03
CA PHE A 174 20.18 10.06 -2.13
C PHE A 174 21.67 9.95 -1.83
N ALA A 175 22.20 8.74 -1.73
CA ALA A 175 23.64 8.47 -1.61
C ALA A 175 24.43 9.09 -2.76
N LEU A 176 23.95 8.90 -4.00
CA LEU A 176 24.54 9.48 -5.19
C LEU A 176 24.43 11.02 -5.21
N ARG A 177 23.32 11.58 -4.73
CA ARG A 177 23.13 13.05 -4.68
C ARG A 177 24.00 13.74 -3.64
N HIS A 178 24.14 13.14 -2.46
CA HIS A 178 24.81 13.77 -1.31
C HIS A 178 26.21 13.20 -1.04
N GLY A 179 26.68 12.23 -1.84
CA GLY A 179 28.05 11.71 -1.76
C GLY A 179 28.34 10.82 -0.56
N TYR A 180 27.33 10.16 0.03
CA TYR A 180 27.51 9.20 1.12
C TYR A 180 27.34 7.75 0.63
N ARG A 181 27.68 6.78 1.48
CA ARG A 181 27.55 5.34 1.18
C ARG A 181 26.35 4.76 1.93
N VAL A 182 25.63 3.83 1.29
CA VAL A 182 24.51 3.11 1.91
C VAL A 182 24.88 1.64 2.07
N ASP A 183 24.78 1.14 3.30
CA ASP A 183 24.91 -0.29 3.59
C ASP A 183 23.56 -0.98 3.39
N SER A 184 23.51 -1.90 2.43
CA SER A 184 22.29 -2.63 2.07
C SER A 184 21.85 -3.59 3.16
N ASN A 185 22.77 -4.22 3.89
CA ASN A 185 22.42 -5.16 4.95
C ASN A 185 21.90 -4.42 6.18
N GLN A 186 22.52 -3.28 6.52
CA GLN A 186 22.04 -2.43 7.61
C GLN A 186 20.62 -1.93 7.35
N GLU A 187 20.33 -1.44 6.14
CA GLU A 187 18.99 -1.01 5.75
C GLU A 187 17.97 -2.16 5.81
N LEU A 188 18.37 -3.35 5.37
CA LEU A 188 17.52 -4.54 5.39
C LEU A 188 17.16 -4.97 6.82
N VAL A 189 18.14 -4.99 7.73
CA VAL A 189 17.90 -5.30 9.15
C VAL A 189 17.05 -4.20 9.80
N ALA A 190 17.33 -2.92 9.54
CA ALA A 190 16.57 -1.81 10.10
C ALA A 190 15.10 -1.82 9.66
N LEU A 191 14.85 -2.10 8.38
CA LEU A 191 13.49 -2.26 7.85
C LEU A 191 12.80 -3.48 8.46
N GLY A 192 13.52 -4.59 8.61
CA GLY A 192 13.01 -5.80 9.23
C GLY A 192 12.62 -5.61 10.70
N LEU A 193 13.46 -4.95 11.48
CA LEU A 193 13.16 -4.61 12.88
C LEU A 193 11.95 -3.67 12.98
N SER A 194 11.83 -2.69 12.08
CA SER A 194 10.69 -1.78 12.03
C SER A 194 9.37 -2.53 11.79
N ASN A 195 9.37 -3.50 10.86
CA ASN A 195 8.22 -4.35 10.57
C ASN A 195 7.91 -5.35 11.69
N LEU A 196 8.94 -5.93 12.32
CA LEU A 196 8.79 -6.86 13.43
C LEU A 196 8.14 -6.16 14.64
N ILE A 197 8.71 -5.02 15.06
CA ILE A 197 8.19 -4.25 16.20
C ILE A 197 6.81 -3.69 15.85
N GLY A 198 6.66 -3.05 14.68
CA GLY A 198 5.37 -2.51 14.25
C GLY A 198 4.28 -3.57 14.18
N GLY A 199 4.59 -4.76 13.66
CA GLY A 199 3.65 -5.89 13.59
C GLY A 199 3.12 -6.33 14.95
N ILE A 200 3.96 -6.36 16.00
CA ILE A 200 3.52 -6.66 17.36
C ILE A 200 2.51 -5.62 17.87
N PHE A 201 2.67 -4.35 17.48
CA PHE A 201 1.73 -3.26 17.77
C PHE A 201 0.63 -3.11 16.69
N GLN A 202 0.27 -4.20 16.01
CA GLN A 202 -0.83 -4.27 15.04
C GLN A 202 -0.67 -3.38 13.79
N CYS A 203 0.57 -3.04 13.41
CA CYS A 203 0.82 -2.31 12.16
C CYS A 203 0.87 -3.23 10.94
N PHE A 204 0.54 -2.64 9.79
CA PHE A 204 0.79 -3.24 8.48
C PHE A 204 2.29 -3.27 8.16
N PRO A 205 2.74 -4.14 7.24
CA PRO A 205 4.10 -4.05 6.72
C PRO A 205 4.35 -2.66 6.10
N VAL A 206 5.47 -2.04 6.47
CA VAL A 206 5.91 -0.72 6.02
C VAL A 206 7.17 -0.83 5.15
N SER A 207 7.35 0.18 4.31
CA SER A 207 8.57 0.46 3.55
C SER A 207 8.77 1.98 3.48
N CYS A 208 9.80 2.43 2.75
CA CYS A 208 10.09 3.84 2.56
C CYS A 208 8.96 4.56 1.80
N SER A 209 8.86 5.87 2.01
CA SER A 209 7.83 6.70 1.40
C SER A 209 8.48 7.70 0.45
N MET A 210 8.61 7.32 -0.83
CA MET A 210 9.23 8.13 -1.89
C MET A 210 8.80 9.61 -1.85
N SER A 211 7.49 9.89 -1.87
CA SER A 211 6.96 11.26 -1.90
C SER A 211 7.36 12.09 -0.67
N ARG A 212 7.26 11.51 0.54
CA ARG A 212 7.61 12.22 1.79
C ARG A 212 9.11 12.44 1.91
N SER A 213 9.92 11.46 1.56
CA SER A 213 11.39 11.59 1.59
C SER A 213 11.88 12.63 0.59
N LEU A 214 11.30 12.70 -0.61
CA LEU A 214 11.61 13.74 -1.60
C LEU A 214 11.19 15.13 -1.13
N VAL A 215 10.01 15.26 -0.50
CA VAL A 215 9.61 16.55 0.08
C VAL A 215 10.58 16.97 1.18
N GLN A 216 10.92 16.08 2.11
CA GLN A 216 11.87 16.37 3.18
C GLN A 216 13.24 16.80 2.65
N GLU A 217 13.78 16.09 1.66
CA GLU A 217 15.06 16.46 1.00
C GLU A 217 14.95 17.81 0.29
N SER A 218 13.88 18.05 -0.47
CA SER A 218 13.68 19.33 -1.17
C SER A 218 13.53 20.53 -0.23
N THR A 219 13.08 20.31 1.00
CA THR A 219 13.01 21.33 2.07
C THR A 219 14.32 21.51 2.84
N GLY A 220 15.39 20.82 2.45
CA GLY A 220 16.71 20.88 3.10
C GLY A 220 16.87 19.97 4.31
N GLY A 221 15.96 19.02 4.54
CA GLY A 221 16.04 18.07 5.64
C GLY A 221 17.21 17.08 5.45
N ASN A 222 18.19 17.12 6.35
CA ASN A 222 19.44 16.36 6.25
C ASN A 222 19.67 15.37 7.41
N SER A 223 18.68 15.20 8.29
CA SER A 223 18.79 14.34 9.48
C SER A 223 17.51 13.54 9.73
N GLN A 224 17.66 12.38 10.40
CA GLN A 224 16.56 11.50 10.79
C GLN A 224 15.65 12.12 11.87
N VAL A 225 16.09 13.20 12.53
CA VAL A 225 15.29 13.95 13.52
C VAL A 225 13.96 14.43 12.94
N ALA A 226 13.90 14.80 11.66
CA ALA A 226 12.65 15.17 11.00
C ALA A 226 11.62 14.03 11.00
N GLY A 227 12.08 12.78 10.85
CA GLY A 227 11.25 11.58 10.96
C GLY A 227 10.74 11.36 12.39
N ALA A 228 11.59 11.57 13.40
CA ALA A 228 11.22 11.46 14.82
C ALA A 228 10.20 12.52 15.25
N ILE A 229 10.36 13.76 14.78
CA ILE A 229 9.37 14.84 15.03
C ILE A 229 8.04 14.48 14.35
N SER A 230 8.10 13.97 13.11
CA SER A 230 6.90 13.55 12.39
C SER A 230 6.17 12.41 13.10
N SER A 231 6.88 11.41 13.62
CA SER A 231 6.26 10.30 14.35
C SER A 231 5.68 10.75 15.69
N LEU A 232 6.33 11.66 16.41
CA LEU A 232 5.80 12.24 17.64
C LEU A 232 4.50 13.01 17.37
N PHE A 233 4.46 13.80 16.30
CA PHE A 233 3.25 14.52 15.91
C PHE A 233 2.09 13.57 15.58
N ILE A 234 2.36 12.49 14.83
CA ILE A 234 1.36 11.45 14.55
C ILE A 234 0.88 10.75 15.84
N LEU A 235 1.78 10.47 16.79
CA LEU A 235 1.43 9.89 18.08
C LEU A 235 0.45 10.79 18.86
N LEU A 236 0.71 12.11 18.91
CA LEU A 236 -0.18 13.06 19.56
C LEU A 236 -1.56 13.09 18.90
N ILE A 237 -1.61 13.04 17.57
CA ILE A 237 -2.87 12.98 16.82
C ILE A 237 -3.67 11.73 17.19
N ILE A 238 -3.01 10.56 17.23
CA ILE A 238 -3.68 9.28 17.55
C ILE A 238 -4.26 9.28 18.97
N VAL A 239 -3.55 9.86 19.94
CA VAL A 239 -3.97 9.85 21.35
C VAL A 239 -5.06 10.88 21.67
N LYS A 240 -5.06 12.04 21.00
CA LYS A 240 -5.94 13.18 21.37
C LYS A 240 -6.97 13.58 20.33
N LEU A 241 -6.75 13.28 19.04
CA LEU A 241 -7.54 13.82 17.93
C LEU A 241 -8.28 12.74 17.12
N GLY A 242 -8.37 11.50 17.62
CA GLY A 242 -9.07 10.41 16.92
C GLY A 242 -10.51 10.74 16.54
N GLU A 243 -11.25 11.44 17.41
CA GLU A 243 -12.64 11.85 17.16
C GLU A 243 -12.79 12.86 16.02
N LEU A 244 -11.76 13.67 15.74
CA LEU A 244 -11.80 14.67 14.67
C LEU A 244 -11.96 14.05 13.28
N PHE A 245 -11.56 12.79 13.13
CA PHE A 245 -11.60 12.07 11.87
C PHE A 245 -12.87 11.23 11.66
N HIS A 246 -13.80 11.21 12.63
CA HIS A 246 -15.03 10.42 12.54
C HIS A 246 -15.85 10.79 11.29
N ASP A 247 -16.03 12.10 11.08
CA ASP A 247 -16.85 12.64 9.98
C ASP A 247 -16.07 12.78 8.66
N LEU A 248 -14.81 12.31 8.62
CA LEU A 248 -13.97 12.43 7.43
C LEU A 248 -14.51 11.53 6.30
N PRO A 249 -14.85 12.07 5.12
CA PRO A 249 -15.34 11.26 4.02
C PRO A 249 -14.25 10.35 3.43
N LYS A 250 -14.58 9.07 3.19
CA LYS A 250 -13.65 8.10 2.56
C LYS A 250 -13.17 8.56 1.17
N ALA A 251 -13.97 9.34 0.46
CA ALA A 251 -13.61 9.94 -0.82
C ALA A 251 -12.38 10.87 -0.72
N VAL A 252 -12.23 11.62 0.39
CA VAL A 252 -11.07 12.50 0.61
C VAL A 252 -9.80 11.68 0.79
N LEU A 253 -9.86 10.58 1.56
CA LEU A 253 -8.73 9.67 1.73
C LEU A 253 -8.32 9.03 0.39
N ALA A 254 -9.30 8.59 -0.40
CA ALA A 254 -9.07 8.02 -1.72
C ALA A 254 -8.41 9.03 -2.67
N ALA A 255 -8.86 10.29 -2.66
CA ALA A 255 -8.25 11.36 -3.44
C ALA A 255 -6.78 11.60 -3.04
N ILE A 256 -6.47 11.63 -1.74
CA ILE A 256 -5.09 11.76 -1.23
C ILE A 256 -4.22 10.60 -1.73
N ILE A 257 -4.73 9.35 -1.70
CA ILE A 257 -4.02 8.18 -2.22
C ILE A 257 -3.74 8.35 -3.72
N ILE A 258 -4.75 8.74 -4.52
CA ILE A 258 -4.59 8.94 -5.96
C ILE A 258 -3.52 10.00 -6.27
N VAL A 259 -3.50 11.11 -5.53
CA VAL A 259 -2.48 12.16 -5.70
C VAL A 259 -1.09 11.63 -5.37
N ASN A 260 -0.95 10.82 -4.31
CA ASN A 260 0.33 10.22 -3.93
C ASN A 260 0.85 9.19 -4.95
N LEU A 261 -0.04 8.55 -5.71
CA LEU A 261 0.34 7.59 -6.77
C LEU A 261 0.83 8.27 -8.05
N LYS A 262 0.66 9.59 -8.22
CA LYS A 262 1.05 10.33 -9.44
C LYS A 262 2.52 10.09 -9.83
N GLY A 263 3.42 10.05 -8.85
CA GLY A 263 4.85 9.79 -9.09
C GLY A 263 5.13 8.40 -9.64
N MET A 264 4.43 7.38 -9.11
CA MET A 264 4.55 5.99 -9.56
C MET A 264 3.91 5.80 -10.94
N LEU A 265 2.73 6.39 -11.20
CA LEU A 265 2.07 6.29 -12.51
C LEU A 265 2.83 7.00 -13.63
N ARG A 266 3.63 8.04 -13.31
CA ARG A 266 4.48 8.71 -14.29
C ARG A 266 5.55 7.79 -14.87
N GLN A 267 5.93 6.72 -14.17
CA GLN A 267 6.88 5.70 -14.65
C GLN A 267 6.37 4.96 -15.89
N LEU A 268 5.08 5.03 -16.25
CA LEU A 268 4.58 4.55 -17.55
C LEU A 268 5.29 5.24 -18.74
N SER A 269 5.81 6.46 -18.54
CA SER A 269 6.60 7.14 -19.56
C SER A 269 7.99 6.50 -19.77
N ASP A 270 8.46 5.64 -18.86
CA ASP A 270 9.76 4.97 -18.97
C ASP A 270 9.79 4.01 -20.16
N VAL A 271 8.65 3.44 -20.56
CA VAL A 271 8.51 2.57 -21.73
C VAL A 271 9.11 3.19 -22.99
N ARG A 272 8.83 4.49 -23.22
CA ARG A 272 9.37 5.20 -24.40
C ARG A 272 10.87 5.42 -24.32
N SER A 273 11.40 5.62 -23.11
CA SER A 273 12.83 5.78 -22.86
C SER A 273 13.56 4.46 -23.06
N LEU A 274 13.07 3.39 -22.42
CA LEU A 274 13.62 2.04 -22.49
C LEU A 274 13.60 1.48 -23.91
N TRP A 275 12.53 1.74 -24.69
CA TRP A 275 12.47 1.33 -26.10
C TRP A 275 13.64 1.87 -26.93
N LYS A 276 14.07 3.11 -26.65
CA LYS A 276 15.19 3.76 -27.37
C LYS A 276 16.56 3.34 -26.82
N ALA A 277 16.64 3.02 -25.52
CA ALA A 277 17.90 2.73 -24.84
C ALA A 277 18.26 1.24 -24.86
N ASN A 278 17.40 0.37 -24.34
CA ASN A 278 17.66 -1.06 -24.20
C ASN A 278 16.37 -1.89 -24.28
N ARG A 279 16.26 -2.73 -25.32
CA ARG A 279 15.10 -3.59 -25.53
C ARG A 279 14.97 -4.72 -24.51
N ALA A 280 16.07 -5.18 -23.92
CA ALA A 280 16.02 -6.21 -22.89
C ALA A 280 15.40 -5.67 -21.59
N ASP A 281 15.82 -4.48 -21.15
CA ASP A 281 15.25 -3.82 -19.98
C ASP A 281 13.77 -3.46 -20.18
N LEU A 282 13.41 -3.06 -21.40
CA LEU A 282 12.00 -2.88 -21.78
C LEU A 282 11.21 -4.19 -21.64
N LEU A 283 11.76 -5.31 -22.13
CA LEU A 283 11.08 -6.61 -22.05
C LEU A 283 10.84 -7.00 -20.59
N ILE A 284 11.85 -6.86 -19.74
CA ILE A 284 11.72 -7.12 -18.29
C ILE A 284 10.62 -6.25 -17.69
N TRP A 285 10.61 -4.95 -18.00
CA TRP A 285 9.60 -4.02 -17.52
C TRP A 285 8.19 -4.42 -17.96
N LEU A 286 8.01 -4.74 -19.26
CA LEU A 286 6.70 -5.11 -19.82
C LEU A 286 6.20 -6.44 -19.26
N VAL A 287 7.05 -7.46 -19.19
CA VAL A 287 6.70 -8.77 -18.63
C VAL A 287 6.30 -8.62 -17.17
N THR A 288 7.10 -7.91 -16.37
CA THR A 288 6.78 -7.68 -14.94
C THR A 288 5.47 -6.92 -14.79
N PHE A 289 5.27 -5.84 -15.53
CA PHE A 289 4.08 -5.01 -15.46
C PHE A 289 2.81 -5.80 -15.83
N THR A 290 2.85 -6.52 -16.96
CA THR A 290 1.72 -7.33 -17.43
C THR A 290 1.45 -8.52 -16.52
N ALA A 291 2.48 -9.26 -16.08
CA ALA A 291 2.34 -10.38 -15.15
C ALA A 291 1.74 -9.93 -13.82
N THR A 292 2.20 -8.80 -13.28
CA THR A 292 1.68 -8.23 -12.02
C THR A 292 0.21 -7.83 -12.13
N ILE A 293 -0.20 -7.24 -13.27
CA ILE A 293 -1.61 -6.88 -13.50
C ILE A 293 -2.50 -8.12 -13.62
N LEU A 294 -2.05 -9.15 -14.34
CA LEU A 294 -2.88 -10.32 -14.67
C LEU A 294 -2.90 -11.38 -13.55
N LEU A 295 -1.76 -11.63 -12.90
CA LEU A 295 -1.59 -12.75 -11.96
C LEU A 295 -1.64 -12.33 -10.47
N ASN A 296 -1.83 -11.03 -10.21
CA ASN A 296 -1.61 -10.35 -8.92
C ASN A 296 -0.14 -10.15 -8.56
N LEU A 297 0.07 -9.31 -7.54
CA LEU A 297 1.37 -8.90 -7.02
C LEU A 297 2.28 -10.08 -6.66
N ASP A 298 1.75 -11.07 -5.94
CA ASP A 298 2.56 -12.17 -5.42
C ASP A 298 3.13 -13.05 -6.56
N LEU A 299 2.30 -13.40 -7.54
CA LEU A 299 2.72 -14.23 -8.68
C LEU A 299 3.47 -13.41 -9.73
N GLY A 300 3.13 -12.13 -9.90
CA GLY A 300 3.77 -11.26 -10.89
C GLY A 300 5.24 -10.96 -10.62
N LEU A 301 5.70 -11.07 -9.37
CA LEU A 301 7.12 -10.96 -9.03
C LEU A 301 7.91 -12.24 -9.35
N VAL A 302 7.24 -13.39 -9.30
CA VAL A 302 7.88 -14.71 -9.51
C VAL A 302 8.19 -14.95 -10.99
N VAL A 303 7.39 -14.37 -11.88
CA VAL A 303 7.54 -14.42 -13.34
C VAL A 303 8.61 -13.42 -13.81
#